data_AF-A0A420R0B4-F1
#
_entry.id   AF-A0A420R0B4-F1
#
_cell.length_a   1.000
_cell.length_b   1.000
_cell.length_c   1.000
_cell.angle_alpha   90.00
_cell.angle_beta   90.00
_cell.angle_gamma   90.00
#
_symmetry.space_group_name_H-M   'P 1'
#
loop_
_entity.id
_entity.type
_entity.pdbx_description
1 polymer ?
#
loop_
_entity_poly.entity_id
_entity_poly.type
_entity_poly.pdbx_seq_one_letter_code
_entity_poly.pdbx_strand_id
1 'polypeptide(L)'
;MPRIPRVGALASLPSTVVPVNRVPFVARVAFSTTPVHAAGRKAEWLRGKLWKGEAPGGDDPYQERVEPEQASNLPEEALDLSNVDRRPYPVRTTRLVLPPSHSEAMTEKEVESVDTEYTPATSIDDLGEISPVKTWWDQPGHWGEESEFQGFGSANRVEDQAVMEIYVRQALVESLSYQQRGLLEEYAVKKWPFGDRAHLDRTLSVGIRFKDGKPLLSTHWSVVTEKLKNVRPGEVEEKVEISPEEAQQMVNALDPSWKTATLDDDHLKFAIRKRIYQLTGHFIPDVKVAAARTPQELITVALTFAKRGKKLAEVLEDQKALFALPNVKVHNRRVTPIDREVAVGRWKIIEEELQKRDLPVTGTGKYGKNKERDWLTGKA
;
A
#
# COMPACT_ATOMS: atom_id res chain seq x y z
N MET A 1 -17.13 -23.17 43.56
CA MET A 1 -17.74 -21.88 43.96
C MET A 1 -17.50 -20.86 42.86
N PRO A 2 -18.56 -20.28 42.27
CA PRO A 2 -18.48 -19.44 41.09
C PRO A 2 -18.02 -18.02 41.46
N ARG A 3 -17.13 -17.44 40.64
CA ARG A 3 -16.66 -16.06 40.76
C ARG A 3 -17.54 -15.15 39.90
N ILE A 4 -17.94 -14.04 40.51
CA ILE A 4 -18.93 -13.03 40.09
C ILE A 4 -18.50 -12.30 38.78
N PRO A 5 -19.42 -12.04 37.83
CA PRO A 5 -19.14 -11.24 36.64
C PRO A 5 -19.13 -9.73 36.95
N ARG A 6 -18.16 -9.01 36.37
CA ARG A 6 -17.96 -7.58 36.54
C ARG A 6 -19.06 -6.75 35.84
N VAL A 7 -19.40 -5.67 36.52
CA VAL A 7 -20.49 -4.72 36.32
C VAL A 7 -20.41 -3.99 34.98
N GLY A 8 -21.56 -3.84 34.33
CA GLY A 8 -21.76 -3.14 33.06
C GLY A 8 -21.59 -1.62 33.17
N ALA A 9 -21.05 -1.03 32.11
CA ALA A 9 -20.86 0.40 31.96
C ALA A 9 -22.21 1.13 31.79
N LEU A 10 -22.28 2.31 32.40
CA LEU A 10 -23.44 3.17 32.54
C LEU A 10 -23.83 3.83 31.21
N ALA A 11 -25.12 3.82 30.91
CA ALA A 11 -25.74 4.55 29.81
C ALA A 11 -25.76 6.06 30.11
N SER A 12 -25.28 6.88 29.18
CA SER A 12 -25.40 8.34 29.23
C SER A 12 -26.73 8.79 28.61
N LEU A 13 -27.50 9.57 29.37
CA LEU A 13 -28.76 10.21 29.02
C LEU A 13 -28.57 11.33 27.96
N PRO A 14 -29.57 11.61 27.10
CA PRO A 14 -29.53 12.72 26.15
C PRO A 14 -29.81 14.07 26.83
N SER A 15 -28.91 15.03 26.61
CA SER A 15 -29.04 16.43 27.05
C SER A 15 -29.94 17.23 26.11
N THR A 16 -30.89 17.97 26.68
CA THR A 16 -31.83 18.86 26.00
C THR A 16 -31.47 20.31 26.32
N VAL A 17 -31.04 21.11 25.33
CA VAL A 17 -31.19 22.57 25.34
C VAL A 17 -31.31 23.10 23.91
N VAL A 18 -32.32 23.94 23.71
CA VAL A 18 -32.79 24.61 22.47
C VAL A 18 -31.98 25.89 22.19
N PRO A 19 -31.95 26.39 20.94
CA PRO A 19 -32.15 27.84 20.76
C PRO A 19 -33.31 28.18 19.81
N VAL A 20 -34.01 29.23 20.21
CA VAL A 20 -35.17 29.87 19.57
C VAL A 20 -34.68 30.89 18.53
N ASN A 21 -35.28 30.92 17.34
CA ASN A 21 -35.65 32.18 16.68
C ASN A 21 -36.75 31.97 15.62
N ARG A 22 -37.56 33.01 15.47
CA ARG A 22 -38.97 33.02 15.05
C ARG A 22 -39.15 33.68 13.67
N VAL A 23 -39.98 33.05 12.83
CA VAL A 23 -40.85 33.54 11.71
C VAL A 23 -40.22 34.19 10.43
N PRO A 24 -40.86 34.13 9.24
CA PRO A 24 -42.31 34.02 9.00
C PRO A 24 -42.84 32.94 8.04
N PHE A 25 -44.15 32.74 8.19
CA PHE A 25 -45.12 32.18 7.25
C PHE A 25 -44.65 32.20 5.78
N VAL A 26 -44.45 31.02 5.22
CA VAL A 26 -44.61 30.79 3.78
C VAL A 26 -45.74 29.77 3.65
N ALA A 27 -46.76 30.14 2.89
CA ALA A 27 -47.93 29.32 2.62
C ALA A 27 -47.50 27.89 2.25
N ARG A 28 -47.90 26.91 3.07
CA ARG A 28 -47.86 25.51 2.65
C ARG A 28 -48.93 25.33 1.58
N VAL A 29 -48.55 25.54 0.33
CA VAL A 29 -49.28 24.93 -0.78
C VAL A 29 -49.05 23.43 -0.64
N ALA A 30 -50.10 22.70 -0.30
CA ALA A 30 -50.09 21.24 -0.35
C ALA A 30 -50.06 20.84 -1.82
N PHE A 31 -48.87 20.61 -2.38
CA PHE A 31 -48.75 19.96 -3.68
C PHE A 31 -49.00 18.47 -3.47
N SER A 32 -50.21 18.04 -3.84
CA SER A 32 -50.57 16.64 -4.00
C SER A 32 -50.20 16.22 -5.42
N THR A 33 -49.13 15.45 -5.59
CA THR A 33 -48.74 14.86 -6.89
C THR A 33 -49.31 13.46 -7.09
N THR A 34 -50.32 13.05 -6.32
CA THR A 34 -51.02 11.80 -6.62
C THR A 34 -51.91 12.00 -7.84
N PRO A 35 -51.74 11.21 -8.92
CA PRO A 35 -52.64 11.26 -10.06
C PRO A 35 -54.06 10.92 -9.58
N VAL A 36 -55.05 11.66 -10.09
CA VAL A 36 -56.48 11.54 -9.74
C VAL A 36 -57.02 10.12 -9.96
N HIS A 37 -56.30 9.27 -10.70
CA HIS A 37 -56.65 7.86 -10.96
C HIS A 37 -56.69 6.95 -9.73
N ALA A 38 -56.02 7.29 -8.61
CA ALA A 38 -56.03 6.44 -7.42
C ALA A 38 -57.34 6.51 -6.60
N ALA A 39 -58.28 7.40 -6.96
CA ALA A 39 -59.57 7.56 -6.29
C ALA A 39 -60.74 6.78 -6.95
N GLY A 40 -60.49 6.01 -8.02
CA GLY A 40 -61.53 5.41 -8.88
C GLY A 40 -62.57 4.57 -8.13
N ARG A 41 -62.15 3.59 -7.34
CA ARG A 41 -63.09 2.60 -6.76
C ARG A 41 -64.06 3.17 -5.71
N LYS A 42 -63.63 4.17 -4.92
CA LYS A 42 -64.52 4.81 -3.91
C LYS A 42 -65.46 5.84 -4.54
N ALA A 43 -65.02 6.53 -5.59
CA ALA A 43 -65.83 7.52 -6.30
C ALA A 43 -66.89 6.88 -7.22
N GLU A 44 -66.57 5.75 -7.85
CA GLU A 44 -67.51 4.97 -8.69
C GLU A 44 -68.70 4.42 -7.90
N TRP A 45 -68.46 3.95 -6.66
CA TRP A 45 -69.52 3.48 -5.78
C TRP A 45 -70.54 4.58 -5.43
N LEU A 46 -70.08 5.81 -5.19
CA LEU A 46 -70.95 6.96 -4.97
C LEU A 46 -71.71 7.37 -6.24
N ARG A 47 -71.07 7.33 -7.42
CA ARG A 47 -71.74 7.62 -8.71
C ARG A 47 -72.86 6.63 -9.03
N GLY A 48 -72.64 5.33 -8.83
CA GLY A 48 -73.66 4.31 -9.10
C GLY A 48 -74.92 4.46 -8.24
N LYS A 49 -74.76 4.93 -6.99
CA LYS A 49 -75.90 5.18 -6.09
C LYS A 49 -76.67 6.45 -6.41
N LEU A 50 -76.01 7.48 -6.93
CA LEU A 50 -76.65 8.76 -7.25
C LEU A 50 -77.49 8.68 -8.54
N TRP A 51 -77.00 7.95 -9.55
CA TRP A 51 -77.59 7.94 -10.89
C TRP A 51 -78.45 6.71 -11.21
N LYS A 52 -78.46 5.68 -10.35
CA LYS A 52 -79.27 4.44 -10.50
C LYS A 52 -79.29 3.91 -11.94
N GLY A 53 -78.12 3.82 -12.56
CA GLY A 53 -77.93 3.43 -13.95
C GLY A 53 -76.54 3.86 -14.46
N GLU A 54 -76.26 3.64 -15.75
CA GLU A 54 -75.01 4.02 -16.40
C GLU A 54 -74.90 5.56 -16.45
N ALA A 55 -73.95 6.11 -15.67
CA ALA A 55 -73.82 7.55 -15.50
C ALA A 55 -73.14 8.16 -16.75
N PRO A 56 -73.69 9.24 -17.35
CA PRO A 56 -73.04 9.90 -18.47
C PRO A 56 -71.66 10.48 -18.08
N GLY A 57 -70.67 10.38 -18.98
CA GLY A 57 -69.34 10.97 -18.83
C GLY A 57 -68.42 10.23 -17.85
N GLY A 58 -68.25 8.92 -18.04
CA GLY A 58 -67.26 8.11 -17.32
C GLY A 58 -65.83 8.28 -17.87
N ASP A 59 -65.71 8.57 -19.17
CA ASP A 59 -64.43 8.84 -19.79
C ASP A 59 -64.04 10.30 -19.54
N ASP A 60 -62.91 10.48 -18.86
CA ASP A 60 -62.32 11.78 -18.59
C ASP A 60 -61.88 12.40 -19.93
N PRO A 61 -62.47 13.52 -20.38
CA PRO A 61 -62.19 14.12 -21.69
C PRO A 61 -60.75 14.66 -21.84
N TYR A 62 -59.89 14.45 -20.85
CA TYR A 62 -58.47 14.81 -20.85
C TYR A 62 -57.52 13.60 -20.83
N GLN A 63 -58.00 12.38 -21.13
CA GLN A 63 -57.14 11.20 -21.28
C GLN A 63 -56.12 11.33 -22.44
N GLU A 64 -56.39 12.17 -23.44
CA GLU A 64 -55.41 12.55 -24.47
C GLU A 64 -54.41 13.63 -23.98
N ARG A 65 -53.95 13.53 -22.73
CA ARG A 65 -52.63 14.10 -22.44
C ARG A 65 -51.62 13.13 -23.03
N VAL A 66 -51.18 13.42 -24.25
CA VAL A 66 -49.86 13.02 -24.75
C VAL A 66 -48.91 13.20 -23.56
N GLU A 67 -48.32 12.11 -23.07
CA GLU A 67 -47.30 12.21 -22.02
C GLU A 67 -46.31 13.24 -22.53
N PRO A 68 -46.17 14.39 -21.86
CA PRO A 68 -45.20 15.36 -22.33
C PRO A 68 -43.89 14.62 -22.33
N GLU A 69 -43.22 14.61 -23.49
CA GLU A 69 -41.79 14.36 -23.56
C GLU A 69 -41.18 15.05 -22.34
N GLN A 70 -40.30 14.37 -21.62
CA GLN A 70 -39.64 14.91 -20.43
C GLN A 70 -38.69 16.06 -20.82
N ALA A 71 -39.18 17.07 -21.54
CA ALA A 71 -38.58 18.35 -21.72
C ALA A 71 -38.63 19.01 -20.34
N SER A 72 -37.53 18.87 -19.62
CA SER A 72 -37.30 19.59 -18.37
C SER A 72 -37.62 21.07 -18.59
N ASN A 73 -38.56 21.62 -17.82
CA ASN A 73 -38.88 23.07 -17.81
C ASN A 73 -37.72 23.93 -17.22
N LEU A 74 -36.53 23.37 -17.13
CA LEU A 74 -35.33 24.05 -16.69
C LEU A 74 -34.73 24.76 -17.92
N PRO A 75 -34.36 26.05 -17.81
CA PRO A 75 -33.63 26.72 -18.88
C PRO A 75 -32.35 25.94 -19.21
N GLU A 76 -31.94 25.92 -20.48
CA GLU A 76 -30.76 25.16 -20.97
C GLU A 76 -29.51 25.40 -20.10
N GLU A 77 -29.32 26.63 -19.63
CA GLU A 77 -28.24 27.04 -18.73
C GLU A 77 -28.25 26.26 -17.38
N ALA A 78 -29.40 25.85 -16.86
CA ALA A 78 -29.51 25.07 -15.63
C ALA A 78 -29.21 23.56 -15.83
N LEU A 79 -29.40 23.04 -17.05
CA LEU A 79 -29.01 21.67 -17.43
C LEU A 79 -27.49 21.57 -17.68
N ASP A 80 -26.88 22.63 -18.21
CA ASP A 80 -25.43 22.71 -18.38
C ASP A 80 -24.70 22.81 -17.03
N LEU A 81 -25.29 23.46 -16.03
CA LEU A 81 -24.74 23.59 -14.67
C LEU A 81 -24.75 22.29 -13.85
N SER A 82 -25.45 21.24 -14.29
CA SER A 82 -25.34 19.90 -13.67
C SER A 82 -24.08 19.13 -14.09
N ASN A 83 -23.49 19.46 -15.24
CA ASN A 83 -22.28 18.80 -15.76
C ASN A 83 -20.97 19.44 -15.28
N VAL A 84 -21.05 20.57 -14.59
CA VAL A 84 -19.87 21.23 -14.02
C VAL A 84 -19.45 20.46 -12.77
N ASP A 85 -18.27 19.85 -12.80
CA ASP A 85 -17.65 19.25 -11.62
C ASP A 85 -17.67 20.29 -10.49
N ARG A 86 -18.32 19.97 -9.36
CA ARG A 86 -18.45 20.83 -8.18
C ARG A 86 -17.45 20.48 -7.08
N ARG A 87 -16.55 19.54 -7.32
CA ARG A 87 -15.52 19.14 -6.35
C ARG A 87 -14.67 20.36 -5.96
N PRO A 88 -14.24 20.50 -4.70
CA PRO A 88 -13.38 21.61 -4.30
C PRO A 88 -12.03 21.52 -5.04
N TYR A 89 -11.40 22.67 -5.31
CA TYR A 89 -10.15 22.75 -6.08
C TYR A 89 -9.07 21.74 -5.65
N PRO A 90 -8.80 21.53 -4.34
CA PRO A 90 -7.80 20.55 -3.90
C PRO A 90 -8.09 19.11 -4.37
N VAL A 91 -9.37 18.75 -4.51
CA VAL A 91 -9.83 17.41 -4.93
C VAL A 91 -9.71 17.24 -6.45
N ARG A 92 -9.76 18.33 -7.22
CA ARG A 92 -9.55 18.29 -8.68
C ARG A 92 -8.08 18.22 -9.07
N THR A 93 -7.21 18.77 -8.22
CA THR A 93 -5.77 18.79 -8.44
C THR A 93 -5.03 17.62 -7.78
N THR A 94 -5.74 16.74 -7.06
CA THR A 94 -5.11 15.52 -6.52
C THR A 94 -4.66 14.61 -7.65
N ARG A 95 -3.50 13.99 -7.49
CA ARG A 95 -2.98 12.95 -8.39
C ARG A 95 -3.57 11.55 -8.12
N LEU A 96 -4.46 11.44 -7.13
CA LEU A 96 -5.13 10.19 -6.76
C LEU A 96 -6.35 9.95 -7.66
N VAL A 97 -6.60 8.67 -7.98
CA VAL A 97 -7.79 8.27 -8.72
C VAL A 97 -8.95 8.16 -7.73
N LEU A 98 -9.88 9.11 -7.83
CA LEU A 98 -11.08 9.14 -6.98
C LEU A 98 -12.19 8.31 -7.62
N PRO A 99 -13.07 7.69 -6.80
CA PRO A 99 -14.22 7.00 -7.32
C PRO A 99 -15.10 7.96 -8.15
N PRO A 100 -15.70 7.45 -9.25
CA PRO A 100 -16.64 8.23 -10.05
C PRO A 100 -17.87 8.60 -9.21
N SER A 101 -18.48 9.76 -9.49
CA SER A 101 -19.59 10.30 -8.69
C SER A 101 -20.91 9.56 -8.91
N HIS A 102 -21.28 9.35 -10.16
CA HIS A 102 -22.47 8.62 -10.56
C HIS A 102 -22.33 8.25 -12.04
N SER A 103 -22.79 7.07 -12.39
CA SER A 103 -22.98 6.63 -13.77
C SER A 103 -24.29 5.88 -13.81
N GLU A 104 -25.18 6.26 -14.72
CA GLU A 104 -26.42 5.55 -14.94
C GLU A 104 -26.15 4.42 -15.92
N ALA A 105 -26.41 3.19 -15.49
CA ALA A 105 -26.36 2.02 -16.37
C ALA A 105 -27.70 1.90 -17.10
N MET A 106 -27.64 1.48 -18.37
CA MET A 106 -28.85 1.18 -19.14
C MET A 106 -29.68 0.10 -18.44
N THR A 107 -30.99 0.22 -18.55
CA THR A 107 -31.90 -0.80 -18.01
C THR A 107 -31.87 -2.06 -18.86
N GLU A 108 -32.25 -3.21 -18.28
CA GLU A 108 -32.24 -4.52 -18.97
C GLU A 108 -32.98 -4.48 -20.32
N LYS A 109 -34.14 -3.82 -20.38
CA LYS A 109 -34.96 -3.69 -21.61
C LYS A 109 -34.29 -2.84 -22.69
N GLU A 110 -33.52 -1.83 -22.28
CA GLU A 110 -32.79 -0.98 -23.22
C GLU A 110 -31.55 -1.71 -23.74
N VAL A 111 -30.89 -2.50 -22.89
CA VAL A 111 -29.76 -3.37 -23.31
C VAL A 111 -30.22 -4.41 -24.31
N GLU A 112 -31.35 -5.10 -24.08
CA GLU A 112 -31.92 -6.07 -25.03
C GLU A 112 -32.28 -5.45 -26.39
N SER A 113 -32.60 -4.15 -26.42
CA SER A 113 -32.92 -3.43 -27.66
C SER A 113 -31.68 -3.00 -28.45
N VAL A 114 -30.54 -2.85 -27.77
CA VAL A 114 -29.27 -2.38 -28.36
C VAL A 114 -28.34 -3.55 -28.67
N ASP A 115 -28.32 -4.57 -27.83
CA ASP A 115 -27.46 -5.74 -27.96
C ASP A 115 -28.30 -7.02 -27.99
N THR A 116 -28.36 -7.65 -29.18
CA THR A 116 -29.09 -8.89 -29.41
C THR A 116 -28.39 -10.13 -28.87
N GLU A 117 -27.12 -10.02 -28.45
CA GLU A 117 -26.33 -11.13 -27.87
C GLU A 117 -26.46 -11.22 -26.35
N TYR A 118 -27.10 -10.24 -25.70
CA TYR A 118 -27.29 -10.24 -24.26
C TYR A 118 -28.19 -11.41 -23.81
N THR A 119 -27.69 -12.22 -22.88
CA THR A 119 -28.47 -13.29 -22.25
C THR A 119 -28.36 -13.17 -20.72
N PRO A 120 -29.48 -13.19 -19.98
CA PRO A 120 -29.46 -13.05 -18.53
C PRO A 120 -28.82 -14.28 -17.88
N ALA A 121 -27.97 -14.05 -16.89
CA ALA A 121 -27.25 -15.12 -16.22
C ALA A 121 -28.15 -15.95 -15.29
N THR A 122 -28.00 -17.27 -15.34
CA THR A 122 -28.79 -18.23 -14.53
C THR A 122 -28.03 -18.72 -13.29
N SER A 123 -26.70 -18.66 -13.30
CA SER A 123 -25.84 -18.92 -12.15
C SER A 123 -25.02 -17.68 -11.82
N ILE A 124 -24.63 -17.55 -10.55
CA ILE A 124 -23.74 -16.51 -10.06
C ILE A 124 -22.26 -16.81 -10.31
N ASP A 125 -21.90 -18.07 -10.60
CA ASP A 125 -20.50 -18.54 -10.58
C ASP A 125 -19.58 -17.83 -11.58
N ASP A 126 -20.13 -17.38 -12.72
CA ASP A 126 -19.36 -16.73 -13.80
C ASP A 126 -19.57 -15.21 -13.86
N LEU A 127 -20.23 -14.60 -12.85
CA LEU A 127 -20.43 -13.16 -12.80
C LEU A 127 -19.20 -12.45 -12.23
N GLY A 128 -18.86 -11.30 -12.81
CA GLY A 128 -17.87 -10.40 -12.24
C GLY A 128 -18.40 -9.75 -10.95
N GLU A 129 -17.67 -9.91 -9.85
CA GLU A 129 -17.96 -9.18 -8.61
C GLU A 129 -17.36 -7.77 -8.70
N ILE A 130 -18.23 -6.76 -8.72
CA ILE A 130 -17.81 -5.36 -8.63
C ILE A 130 -17.53 -5.06 -7.16
N SER A 131 -16.29 -4.69 -6.88
CA SER A 131 -15.86 -4.33 -5.53
C SER A 131 -16.58 -3.09 -5.00
N PRO A 132 -16.95 -3.07 -3.70
CA PRO A 132 -17.51 -1.90 -3.08
C PRO A 132 -16.48 -0.77 -2.96
N VAL A 133 -16.95 0.47 -2.83
CA VAL A 133 -16.09 1.65 -2.59
C VAL A 133 -15.18 1.47 -1.36
N LYS A 134 -15.57 0.62 -0.41
CA LYS A 134 -14.74 0.30 0.77
C LYS A 134 -13.40 -0.34 0.40
N THR A 135 -13.35 -1.19 -0.63
CA THR A 135 -12.13 -1.84 -1.10
C THR A 135 -11.46 -1.07 -2.24
N TRP A 136 -11.93 0.17 -2.53
CA TRP A 136 -11.37 1.02 -3.58
C TRP A 136 -9.86 1.20 -3.44
N TRP A 137 -9.39 1.50 -2.23
CA TRP A 137 -7.96 1.71 -1.98
C TRP A 137 -7.15 0.41 -1.90
N ASP A 138 -7.79 -0.75 -1.88
CA ASP A 138 -7.08 -2.03 -1.92
C ASP A 138 -6.78 -2.47 -3.37
N GLN A 139 -7.41 -1.81 -4.35
CA GLN A 139 -7.24 -2.13 -5.75
C GLN A 139 -5.96 -1.51 -6.34
N PRO A 140 -5.25 -2.25 -7.20
CA PRO A 140 -4.04 -1.75 -7.83
C PRO A 140 -4.36 -0.56 -8.76
N GLY A 141 -3.51 0.46 -8.75
CA GLY A 141 -3.63 1.64 -9.61
C GLY A 141 -4.50 2.78 -9.07
N HIS A 142 -5.19 2.60 -7.93
CA HIS A 142 -5.94 3.68 -7.28
C HIS A 142 -5.07 4.57 -6.39
N TRP A 143 -3.93 4.04 -5.94
CA TRP A 143 -2.84 4.82 -5.36
C TRP A 143 -1.96 5.38 -6.48
N GLY A 144 -1.62 6.66 -6.38
CA GLY A 144 -0.65 7.29 -7.30
C GLY A 144 0.79 6.98 -6.90
N GLU A 145 1.75 7.31 -7.79
CA GLU A 145 3.21 7.16 -7.58
C GLU A 145 3.71 7.81 -6.28
N GLU A 146 3.03 8.86 -5.80
CA GLU A 146 3.33 9.54 -4.54
C GLU A 146 3.18 8.64 -3.31
N SER A 147 2.41 7.56 -3.44
CA SER A 147 2.16 6.58 -2.37
C SER A 147 3.32 5.60 -2.24
N GLU A 148 4.20 5.52 -3.25
CA GLU A 148 5.39 4.70 -3.19
C GLU A 148 6.36 5.26 -2.15
N PHE A 149 6.83 4.39 -1.27
CA PHE A 149 7.75 4.79 -0.21
C PHE A 149 9.12 5.17 -0.81
N GLN A 150 9.39 6.47 -0.86
CA GLN A 150 10.70 7.00 -1.22
C GLN A 150 11.58 7.11 0.02
N GLY A 151 12.41 6.07 0.22
CA GLY A 151 13.39 6.04 1.29
C GLY A 151 14.58 6.96 1.06
N PHE A 152 15.26 7.34 2.14
CA PHE A 152 16.55 8.02 2.06
C PHE A 152 17.68 7.08 1.60
N GLY A 153 17.64 5.83 2.06
CA GLY A 153 18.54 4.76 1.63
C GLY A 153 18.05 4.05 0.37
N SER A 154 18.94 3.28 -0.28
CA SER A 154 18.55 2.46 -1.42
C SER A 154 17.53 1.37 -1.00
N ALA A 155 16.55 1.11 -1.85
CA ALA A 155 15.56 0.05 -1.63
C ALA A 155 16.21 -1.35 -1.66
N ASN A 156 17.09 -1.57 -2.63
CA ASN A 156 17.85 -2.81 -2.75
C ASN A 156 19.05 -2.81 -1.80
N ARG A 157 19.12 -3.83 -0.94
CA ARG A 157 20.21 -4.03 0.01
C ARG A 157 21.35 -4.80 -0.65
N VAL A 158 22.58 -4.32 -0.46
CA VAL A 158 23.79 -4.97 -0.97
C VAL A 158 24.28 -6.08 -0.03
N GLU A 159 24.27 -7.33 -0.48
CA GLU A 159 24.72 -8.48 0.34
C GLU A 159 26.20 -8.85 0.14
N ASP A 160 26.76 -8.53 -1.03
CA ASP A 160 28.12 -8.91 -1.41
C ASP A 160 29.19 -8.12 -0.67
N GLN A 161 30.18 -8.83 -0.12
CA GLN A 161 31.28 -8.22 0.62
C GLN A 161 32.12 -7.27 -0.24
N ALA A 162 32.51 -7.69 -1.45
CA ALA A 162 33.38 -6.87 -2.31
C ALA A 162 32.69 -5.54 -2.71
N VAL A 163 31.40 -5.60 -3.01
CA VAL A 163 30.59 -4.41 -3.35
C VAL A 163 30.46 -3.49 -2.13
N MET A 164 30.23 -4.06 -0.94
CA MET A 164 30.22 -3.29 0.31
C MET A 164 31.56 -2.60 0.59
N GLU A 165 32.69 -3.26 0.35
CA GLU A 165 34.02 -2.67 0.56
C GLU A 165 34.24 -1.42 -0.31
N ILE A 166 33.79 -1.45 -1.56
CA ILE A 166 33.89 -0.31 -2.48
C ILE A 166 33.03 0.85 -2.01
N TYR A 167 31.77 0.59 -1.66
CA TYR A 167 30.87 1.65 -1.20
C TYR A 167 31.30 2.24 0.14
N VAL A 168 31.88 1.44 1.04
CA VAL A 168 32.46 1.96 2.28
C VAL A 168 33.71 2.81 1.99
N ARG A 169 34.56 2.40 1.05
CA ARG A 169 35.71 3.22 0.61
C ARG A 169 35.25 4.53 -0.03
N GLN A 170 34.26 4.49 -0.91
CA GLN A 170 33.65 5.69 -1.50
C GLN A 170 33.12 6.62 -0.40
N ALA A 171 32.34 6.09 0.54
CA ALA A 171 31.82 6.85 1.68
C ALA A 171 32.94 7.48 2.55
N LEU A 172 34.03 6.74 2.78
CA LEU A 172 35.20 7.23 3.51
C LEU A 172 35.87 8.39 2.76
N VAL A 173 36.16 8.25 1.47
CA VAL A 173 36.83 9.29 0.68
C VAL A 173 35.95 10.54 0.58
N GLU A 174 34.66 10.38 0.30
CA GLU A 174 33.72 11.51 0.21
C GLU A 174 33.60 12.24 1.56
N SER A 175 33.45 11.51 2.66
CA SER A 175 33.35 12.13 3.99
C SER A 175 34.64 12.85 4.41
N LEU A 176 35.81 12.25 4.18
CA LEU A 176 37.11 12.90 4.43
C LEU A 176 37.31 14.14 3.55
N SER A 177 36.84 14.10 2.31
CA SER A 177 36.96 15.25 1.41
C SER A 177 36.10 16.44 1.86
N TYR A 178 34.95 16.21 2.50
CA TYR A 178 34.16 17.26 3.15
C TYR A 178 34.76 17.74 4.47
N GLN A 179 35.35 16.83 5.26
CA GLN A 179 36.05 17.18 6.50
C GLN A 179 37.23 18.11 6.22
N GLN A 180 38.05 17.81 5.21
CA GLN A 180 39.19 18.65 4.81
C GLN A 180 38.78 20.01 4.24
N ARG A 181 37.54 20.16 3.73
CA ARG A 181 36.97 21.46 3.32
C ARG A 181 36.36 22.26 4.47
N GLY A 182 36.20 21.67 5.65
CA GLY A 182 35.41 22.26 6.74
C GLY A 182 33.91 22.38 6.42
N LEU A 183 33.42 21.64 5.42
CA LEU A 183 32.02 21.67 4.96
C LEU A 183 31.22 20.44 5.42
N LEU A 184 31.80 19.60 6.27
CA LEU A 184 31.20 18.34 6.67
C LEU A 184 29.86 18.54 7.38
N GLU A 185 29.75 19.51 8.28
CA GLU A 185 28.52 19.75 9.04
C GLU A 185 27.37 20.21 8.14
N GLU A 186 27.63 21.15 7.22
CA GLU A 186 26.63 21.67 6.29
C GLU A 186 26.10 20.60 5.34
N TYR A 187 26.99 19.73 4.85
CA TYR A 187 26.63 18.69 3.89
C TYR A 187 26.20 17.40 4.57
N ALA A 188 26.50 17.19 5.85
CA ALA A 188 25.99 16.05 6.62
C ALA A 188 24.46 16.05 6.70
N VAL A 189 23.80 17.21 6.61
CA VAL A 189 22.33 17.32 6.61
C VAL A 189 21.70 17.01 5.25
N LYS A 190 22.38 17.32 4.13
CA LYS A 190 21.81 17.21 2.76
C LYS A 190 21.91 15.81 2.19
N LYS A 191 20.97 15.36 1.34
CA LYS A 191 21.15 14.11 0.57
C LYS A 191 22.35 14.27 -0.39
N TRP A 192 23.21 13.26 -0.51
CA TRP A 192 24.37 13.29 -1.40
C TRP A 192 24.01 12.50 -2.65
N PRO A 193 24.34 13.02 -3.85
CA PRO A 193 24.00 12.31 -5.09
C PRO A 193 24.79 11.02 -5.21
N PHE A 194 24.26 10.00 -5.90
CA PHE A 194 24.97 8.74 -6.11
C PHE A 194 26.26 8.91 -6.93
N GLY A 195 26.20 9.77 -7.95
CA GLY A 195 27.32 10.06 -8.86
C GLY A 195 27.47 9.02 -9.98
N ASP A 196 28.05 9.45 -11.10
CA ASP A 196 28.30 8.58 -12.26
C ASP A 196 29.45 7.58 -12.01
N ARG A 197 29.60 6.61 -12.92
CA ARG A 197 30.75 5.68 -12.90
C ARG A 197 32.10 6.41 -12.88
N ALA A 198 32.22 7.47 -13.67
CA ALA A 198 33.42 8.30 -13.69
C ALA A 198 33.68 9.03 -12.36
N HIS A 199 32.66 9.28 -11.53
CA HIS A 199 32.85 9.80 -10.18
C HIS A 199 33.40 8.72 -9.27
N LEU A 200 32.83 7.50 -9.31
CA LEU A 200 33.33 6.36 -8.56
C LEU A 200 34.82 6.09 -8.85
N ASP A 201 35.21 5.98 -10.12
CA ASP A 201 36.61 5.70 -10.49
C ASP A 201 37.57 6.79 -9.97
N ARG A 202 37.11 8.06 -10.00
CA ARG A 202 37.86 9.19 -9.41
C ARG A 202 37.95 9.06 -7.90
N THR A 203 36.87 8.70 -7.19
CA THR A 203 36.92 8.51 -5.74
C THR A 203 37.87 7.38 -5.33
N LEU A 204 37.89 6.28 -6.07
CA LEU A 204 38.75 5.13 -5.76
C LEU A 204 40.23 5.42 -6.00
N SER A 205 40.55 6.23 -7.01
CA SER A 205 41.92 6.64 -7.33
C SER A 205 42.54 7.62 -6.33
N VAL A 206 41.74 8.26 -5.45
CA VAL A 206 42.28 9.12 -4.39
C VAL A 206 43.03 8.27 -3.36
N GLY A 207 44.32 8.57 -3.20
CA GLY A 207 45.17 7.95 -2.18
C GLY A 207 44.86 8.48 -0.78
N ILE A 208 44.80 7.55 0.19
CA ILE A 208 44.65 7.86 1.62
C ILE A 208 46.03 7.75 2.27
N ARG A 209 46.52 8.84 2.86
CA ARG A 209 47.73 8.89 3.68
C ARG A 209 47.35 8.92 5.15
N PHE A 210 48.22 8.39 6.01
CA PHE A 210 48.00 8.41 7.45
C PHE A 210 48.95 9.41 8.10
N LYS A 211 48.41 10.36 8.85
CA LYS A 211 49.18 11.16 9.81
C LYS A 211 48.65 10.86 11.19
N ASP A 212 49.52 10.43 12.11
CA ASP A 212 49.16 10.13 13.49
C ASP A 212 47.99 9.12 13.62
N GLY A 213 47.93 8.12 12.72
CA GLY A 213 46.86 7.12 12.66
C GLY A 213 45.54 7.60 12.04
N LYS A 214 45.40 8.91 11.76
CA LYS A 214 44.21 9.50 11.13
C LYS A 214 44.35 9.51 9.61
N PRO A 215 43.29 9.16 8.87
CA PRO A 215 43.29 9.20 7.41
C PRO A 215 43.19 10.64 6.89
N LEU A 216 44.13 11.04 6.04
CA LEU A 216 44.10 12.28 5.24
C LEU A 216 44.24 11.93 3.76
N LEU A 217 43.48 12.62 2.91
CA LEU A 217 43.58 12.47 1.45
C LEU A 217 44.84 13.17 0.92
N SER A 218 45.53 12.55 -0.04
CA SER A 218 46.80 13.08 -0.57
C SER A 218 46.62 14.28 -1.51
N THR A 219 45.84 14.12 -2.59
CA THR A 219 45.64 15.10 -3.68
C THR A 219 44.34 14.80 -4.45
N HIS A 220 43.77 15.81 -5.14
CA HIS A 220 42.55 15.74 -5.99
C HIS A 220 41.19 15.50 -5.30
N TRP A 221 41.11 15.60 -3.97
CA TRP A 221 39.86 15.44 -3.23
C TRP A 221 38.81 16.56 -3.48
N SER A 222 39.24 17.73 -3.98
CA SER A 222 38.37 18.87 -4.31
C SER A 222 37.34 18.55 -5.39
N VAL A 223 37.76 17.75 -6.38
CA VAL A 223 36.94 17.39 -7.56
C VAL A 223 35.81 16.44 -7.18
N VAL A 224 36.06 15.53 -6.23
CA VAL A 224 35.05 14.60 -5.70
C VAL A 224 33.88 15.37 -5.11
N THR A 225 34.20 16.37 -4.30
CA THR A 225 33.24 17.19 -3.57
C THR A 225 32.45 18.13 -4.48
N GLU A 226 33.03 18.64 -5.57
CA GLU A 226 32.32 19.55 -6.50
C GLU A 226 31.18 18.86 -7.24
N LYS A 227 31.40 17.61 -7.68
CA LYS A 227 30.32 16.81 -8.29
C LYS A 227 29.17 16.56 -7.32
N LEU A 228 29.46 16.35 -6.04
CA LEU A 228 28.44 16.12 -5.01
C LEU A 228 27.62 17.39 -4.67
N LYS A 229 28.08 18.58 -5.05
CA LYS A 229 27.34 19.85 -4.84
C LYS A 229 26.29 20.11 -5.92
N ASN A 230 26.51 19.59 -7.13
CA ASN A 230 25.69 19.90 -8.30
C ASN A 230 24.54 18.90 -8.41
N VAL A 231 23.51 19.05 -7.59
CA VAL A 231 22.27 18.27 -7.72
C VAL A 231 21.13 19.21 -8.07
N ARG A 232 20.50 18.97 -9.21
CA ARG A 232 19.19 19.57 -9.54
C ARG A 232 18.11 18.74 -8.87
N PRO A 233 17.21 19.33 -8.08
CA PRO A 233 16.08 18.59 -7.52
C PRO A 233 15.19 18.08 -8.66
N GLY A 234 15.05 16.76 -8.80
CA GLY A 234 14.15 16.12 -9.77
C GLY A 234 14.80 15.25 -10.85
N GLU A 235 16.13 15.18 -10.93
CA GLU A 235 16.79 14.19 -11.79
C GLU A 235 16.75 12.81 -11.13
N VAL A 236 16.27 11.80 -11.86
CA VAL A 236 16.28 10.39 -11.43
C VAL A 236 17.73 9.96 -11.40
N GLU A 237 18.33 9.97 -10.21
CA GLU A 237 19.70 9.50 -10.03
C GLU A 237 19.70 7.97 -10.14
N GLU A 238 20.04 7.47 -11.33
CA GLU A 238 20.31 6.05 -11.52
C GLU A 238 21.59 5.68 -10.79
N LYS A 239 21.46 4.75 -9.84
CA LYS A 239 22.60 4.16 -9.15
C LYS A 239 23.37 3.30 -10.13
N VAL A 240 24.69 3.49 -10.20
CA VAL A 240 25.57 2.55 -10.88
C VAL A 240 25.62 1.25 -10.07
N GLU A 241 24.93 0.22 -10.57
CA GLU A 241 25.02 -1.13 -10.04
C GLU A 241 26.36 -1.75 -10.44
N ILE A 242 27.13 -2.20 -9.44
CA ILE A 242 28.45 -2.80 -9.62
C ILE A 242 28.28 -4.31 -9.55
N SER A 243 28.74 -5.03 -10.57
CA SER A 243 28.77 -6.49 -10.54
C SER A 243 29.76 -6.98 -9.47
N PRO A 244 29.47 -8.07 -8.74
CA PRO A 244 30.38 -8.60 -7.72
C PRO A 244 31.77 -8.95 -8.28
N GLU A 245 31.87 -9.38 -9.53
CA GLU A 245 33.15 -9.70 -10.18
C GLU A 245 33.99 -8.46 -10.45
N GLU A 246 33.35 -7.40 -10.94
CA GLU A 246 33.98 -6.09 -11.14
C GLU A 246 34.43 -5.50 -9.80
N ALA A 247 33.63 -5.70 -8.76
CA ALA A 247 33.97 -5.27 -7.41
C ALA A 247 35.23 -5.96 -6.89
N GLN A 248 35.39 -7.25 -7.12
CA GLN A 248 36.61 -7.97 -6.71
C GLN A 248 37.86 -7.44 -7.43
N GLN A 249 37.76 -7.15 -8.73
CA GLN A 249 38.87 -6.58 -9.49
C GLN A 249 39.28 -5.20 -8.95
N MET A 250 38.29 -4.35 -8.66
CA MET A 250 38.54 -3.05 -8.04
C MET A 250 39.16 -3.22 -6.65
N VAL A 251 38.64 -4.09 -5.78
CA VAL A 251 39.21 -4.36 -4.45
C VAL A 251 40.66 -4.83 -4.53
N ASN A 252 41.00 -5.68 -5.50
CA ASN A 252 42.37 -6.17 -5.69
C ASN A 252 43.33 -5.06 -6.15
N ALA A 253 42.84 -4.07 -6.90
CA ALA A 253 43.64 -2.92 -7.32
C ALA A 253 43.86 -1.89 -6.19
N LEU A 254 43.07 -1.98 -5.11
CA LEU A 254 43.10 -1.04 -4.00
C LEU A 254 44.07 -1.50 -2.91
N ASP A 255 44.85 -0.55 -2.38
CA ASP A 255 45.66 -0.80 -1.19
C ASP A 255 44.76 -1.17 0.01
N PRO A 256 45.00 -2.26 0.75
CA PRO A 256 44.23 -2.63 1.94
C PRO A 256 44.48 -1.74 3.17
N SER A 257 45.49 -0.86 3.16
CA SER A 257 45.89 -0.04 4.32
C SER A 257 44.78 0.84 4.92
N TRP A 258 43.81 1.29 4.10
CA TRP A 258 42.67 2.08 4.59
C TRP A 258 41.70 1.30 5.48
N LYS A 259 41.71 -0.02 5.43
CA LYS A 259 40.81 -0.86 6.25
C LYS A 259 41.13 -0.75 7.75
N THR A 260 42.39 -0.49 8.09
CA THR A 260 42.88 -0.36 9.47
C THR A 260 42.93 1.08 9.95
N ALA A 261 42.44 2.05 9.15
CA ALA A 261 42.37 3.45 9.52
C ALA A 261 41.57 3.65 10.82
N THR A 262 42.06 4.49 11.72
CA THR A 262 41.29 4.85 12.93
C THR A 262 40.24 5.91 12.61
N LEU A 263 39.01 5.64 13.01
CA LEU A 263 37.87 6.55 12.94
C LEU A 263 37.52 6.97 14.37
N ASP A 264 38.06 8.10 14.82
CA ASP A 264 37.77 8.62 16.18
C ASP A 264 36.74 9.75 16.17
N ASP A 265 36.57 10.46 15.06
CA ASP A 265 35.65 11.59 14.94
C ASP A 265 34.20 11.11 14.73
N ASP A 266 33.31 11.46 15.65
CA ASP A 266 31.89 11.10 15.62
C ASP A 266 31.14 11.73 14.44
N HIS A 267 31.50 12.96 14.04
CA HIS A 267 30.89 13.62 12.88
C HIS A 267 31.28 12.90 11.57
N LEU A 268 32.53 12.45 11.48
CA LEU A 268 33.01 11.65 10.36
C LEU A 268 32.30 10.29 10.30
N LYS A 269 32.17 9.60 11.44
CA LYS A 269 31.43 8.33 11.54
C LYS A 269 29.97 8.49 11.10
N PHE A 270 29.32 9.57 11.53
CA PHE A 270 27.96 9.89 11.11
C PHE A 270 27.85 10.06 9.59
N ALA A 271 28.75 10.84 8.99
CA ALA A 271 28.77 11.08 7.54
C ALA A 271 29.01 9.78 6.76
N ILE A 272 29.96 8.94 7.21
CA ILE A 272 30.23 7.63 6.62
C ILE A 272 29.00 6.73 6.71
N ARG A 273 28.40 6.60 7.90
CA ARG A 273 27.19 5.79 8.10
C ARG A 273 26.06 6.24 7.19
N LYS A 274 25.79 7.55 7.14
CA LYS A 274 24.76 8.13 6.30
C LYS A 274 24.97 7.77 4.83
N ARG A 275 26.20 7.89 4.35
CA ARG A 275 26.53 7.58 2.97
C ARG A 275 26.44 6.08 2.67
N ILE A 276 26.87 5.22 3.60
CA ILE A 276 26.65 3.77 3.50
C ILE A 276 25.16 3.45 3.39
N TYR A 277 24.31 4.09 4.19
CA TYR A 277 22.87 3.87 4.13
C TYR A 277 22.26 4.30 2.78
N GLN A 278 22.73 5.43 2.21
CA GLN A 278 22.35 5.84 0.85
C GLN A 278 22.77 4.82 -0.20
N LEU A 279 24.05 4.42 -0.22
CA LEU A 279 24.62 3.55 -1.25
C LEU A 279 24.12 2.11 -1.16
N THR A 280 23.93 1.59 0.05
CA THR A 280 23.76 0.15 0.30
C THR A 280 22.40 -0.22 0.90
N GLY A 281 21.63 0.74 1.40
CA GLY A 281 20.36 0.50 2.11
C GLY A 281 20.54 -0.06 3.53
N HIS A 282 21.78 -0.27 3.99
CA HIS A 282 22.06 -0.82 5.32
C HIS A 282 22.05 0.27 6.38
N PHE A 283 21.06 0.20 7.27
CA PHE A 283 21.00 1.06 8.45
C PHE A 283 21.82 0.45 9.60
N ILE A 284 22.87 1.15 10.04
CA ILE A 284 23.72 0.72 11.16
C ILE A 284 23.34 1.52 12.42
N PRO A 285 22.91 0.87 13.52
CA PRO A 285 22.57 1.57 14.76
C PRO A 285 23.77 2.29 15.38
N ASP A 286 23.52 3.42 16.05
CA ASP A 286 24.52 4.30 16.67
C ASP A 286 25.44 3.55 17.63
N VAL A 287 24.90 2.65 18.46
CA VAL A 287 25.69 1.83 19.41
C VAL A 287 26.74 0.99 18.69
N LYS A 288 26.43 0.51 17.49
CA LYS A 288 27.35 -0.31 16.68
C LYS A 288 28.36 0.55 15.93
N VAL A 289 27.95 1.73 15.47
CA VAL A 289 28.88 2.71 14.87
C VAL A 289 29.87 3.25 15.91
N ALA A 290 29.42 3.51 17.13
CA ALA A 290 30.29 3.94 18.22
C ALA A 290 31.35 2.88 18.58
N ALA A 291 30.96 1.60 18.53
CA ALA A 291 31.86 0.47 18.78
C ALA A 291 32.86 0.24 17.63
N ALA A 292 32.48 0.55 16.39
CA ALA A 292 33.33 0.37 15.22
C ALA A 292 34.36 1.50 15.10
N ARG A 293 35.64 1.18 15.32
CA ARG A 293 36.76 2.14 15.22
C ARG A 293 37.48 2.08 13.88
N THR A 294 37.24 1.04 13.09
CA THR A 294 37.89 0.85 11.79
C THR A 294 36.86 0.72 10.66
N PRO A 295 37.20 1.10 9.42
CA PRO A 295 36.34 0.85 8.26
C PRO A 295 36.05 -0.64 8.06
N GLN A 296 37.01 -1.52 8.37
CA GLN A 296 36.79 -2.96 8.32
C GLN A 296 35.68 -3.41 9.30
N GLU A 297 35.70 -2.91 10.53
CA GLU A 297 34.64 -3.18 11.50
C GLU A 297 33.29 -2.67 10.97
N LEU A 298 33.23 -1.49 10.34
CA LEU A 298 31.99 -1.00 9.73
C LEU A 298 31.45 -1.93 8.63
N ILE A 299 32.31 -2.47 7.76
CA ILE A 299 31.93 -3.45 6.74
C ILE A 299 31.36 -4.72 7.40
N THR A 300 32.06 -5.26 8.40
CA THR A 300 31.59 -6.47 9.10
C THR A 300 30.28 -6.23 9.84
N VAL A 301 30.10 -5.06 10.46
CA VAL A 301 28.86 -4.69 11.15
C VAL A 301 27.72 -4.57 10.15
N ALA A 302 27.92 -3.92 9.00
CA ALA A 302 26.88 -3.80 7.98
C ALA A 302 26.43 -5.18 7.45
N LEU A 303 27.39 -6.04 7.09
CA LEU A 303 27.12 -7.40 6.57
C LEU A 303 26.50 -8.32 7.61
N THR A 304 26.92 -8.24 8.88
CA THR A 304 26.34 -9.05 9.96
C THR A 304 24.92 -8.61 10.29
N PHE A 305 24.62 -7.31 10.19
CA PHE A 305 23.26 -6.80 10.40
C PHE A 305 22.32 -7.24 9.29
N ALA A 306 22.80 -7.32 8.05
CA ALA A 306 22.03 -7.82 6.90
C ALA A 306 21.49 -9.24 7.14
N LYS A 307 22.26 -10.08 7.83
CA LYS A 307 21.91 -11.49 8.12
C LYS A 307 20.93 -11.67 9.28
N ARG A 308 20.48 -10.60 9.93
CA ARG A 308 19.54 -10.68 11.07
C ARG A 308 18.12 -10.90 10.58
N GLY A 309 17.33 -11.63 11.36
CA GLY A 309 15.92 -11.90 11.05
C GLY A 309 15.66 -13.23 10.33
N LYS A 310 16.71 -14.00 10.01
CA LYS A 310 16.57 -15.38 9.55
C LYS A 310 15.88 -16.25 10.61
N LYS A 311 15.07 -17.19 10.17
CA LYS A 311 14.47 -18.19 11.07
C LYS A 311 15.57 -19.07 11.66
N LEU A 312 15.38 -19.56 12.88
CA LEU A 312 16.35 -20.49 13.49
C LEU A 312 16.63 -21.70 12.59
N ALA A 313 15.61 -22.22 11.91
CA ALA A 313 15.78 -23.30 10.96
C ALA A 313 16.76 -22.96 9.83
N GLU A 314 16.66 -21.76 9.24
CA GLU A 314 17.57 -21.27 8.20
C GLU A 314 19.01 -21.10 8.74
N VAL A 315 19.16 -20.61 9.98
CA VAL A 315 20.47 -20.50 10.63
C VAL A 315 21.11 -21.88 10.84
N LEU A 316 20.32 -22.88 11.22
CA LEU A 316 20.78 -24.26 11.37
C LEU A 316 21.12 -24.90 10.02
N GLU A 317 20.41 -24.53 8.95
CA GLU A 317 20.72 -24.93 7.57
C GLU A 317 22.07 -24.37 7.12
N ASP A 318 22.32 -23.07 7.35
CA ASP A 318 23.60 -22.41 7.04
C ASP A 318 24.78 -23.08 7.77
N GLN A 319 24.57 -23.51 9.02
CA GLN A 319 25.60 -24.17 9.82
C GLN A 319 25.93 -25.60 9.33
N LYS A 320 25.04 -26.27 8.60
CA LYS A 320 25.14 -27.65 8.05
C LYS A 320 25.46 -28.78 9.04
N ALA A 321 25.88 -28.48 10.27
CA ALA A 321 26.34 -29.44 11.26
C ALA A 321 25.24 -30.44 11.68
N LEU A 322 24.02 -29.94 11.91
CA LEU A 322 22.90 -30.79 12.30
C LEU A 322 22.33 -31.60 11.13
N PHE A 323 22.44 -31.10 9.91
CA PHE A 323 22.01 -31.79 8.69
C PHE A 323 22.95 -32.94 8.30
N ALA A 324 24.20 -32.89 8.76
CA ALA A 324 25.16 -33.98 8.57
C ALA A 324 24.86 -35.21 9.44
N LEU A 325 24.07 -35.05 10.51
CA LEU A 325 23.76 -36.13 11.44
C LEU A 325 22.55 -36.94 10.94
N PRO A 326 22.69 -38.26 10.69
CA PRO A 326 21.63 -39.07 10.09
C PRO A 326 20.43 -39.30 11.03
N ASN A 327 20.62 -39.12 12.34
CA ASN A 327 19.62 -39.32 13.38
C ASN A 327 18.86 -38.04 13.77
N VAL A 328 19.19 -36.90 13.17
CA VAL A 328 18.56 -35.61 13.49
C VAL A 328 17.85 -35.09 12.24
N LYS A 329 16.57 -34.73 12.40
CA LYS A 329 15.78 -34.10 11.33
C LYS A 329 15.29 -32.75 11.80
N VAL A 330 15.73 -31.69 11.11
CA VAL A 330 15.30 -30.32 11.37
C VAL A 330 14.17 -29.98 10.39
N HIS A 331 13.12 -29.31 10.88
CA HIS A 331 11.99 -28.87 10.08
C HIS A 331 11.86 -27.34 10.17
N ASN A 332 11.62 -26.67 9.03
CA ASN A 332 11.45 -25.21 8.98
C ASN A 332 10.10 -24.74 9.56
N ARG A 333 9.06 -25.58 9.49
CA ARG A 333 7.73 -25.30 10.04
C ARG A 333 7.31 -26.32 11.08
N ARG A 334 6.32 -25.95 11.89
CA ARG A 334 5.66 -26.87 12.82
C ARG A 334 5.12 -28.08 12.06
N VAL A 335 5.43 -29.27 12.58
CA VAL A 335 4.86 -30.54 12.11
C VAL A 335 3.39 -30.61 12.50
N THR A 336 2.51 -30.66 11.50
CA THR A 336 1.06 -30.76 11.67
C THR A 336 0.62 -32.23 11.80
N PRO A 337 -0.61 -32.52 12.27
CA PRO A 337 -1.14 -33.88 12.27
C PRO A 337 -1.16 -34.52 10.87
N ILE A 338 -1.46 -33.73 9.83
CA ILE A 338 -1.42 -34.17 8.43
C ILE A 338 -0.01 -34.66 8.07
N ASP A 339 1.03 -33.89 8.41
CA ASP A 339 2.43 -34.28 8.12
C ASP A 339 2.81 -35.62 8.79
N ARG A 340 2.23 -35.92 9.97
CA ARG A 340 2.44 -37.21 10.66
C ARG A 340 1.77 -38.36 9.91
N GLU A 341 0.52 -38.18 9.47
CA GLU A 341 -0.18 -39.21 8.68
C GLU A 341 0.45 -39.42 7.31
N VAL A 342 1.01 -38.37 6.71
CA VAL A 342 1.81 -38.45 5.47
C VAL A 342 3.08 -39.26 5.71
N ALA A 343 3.79 -39.02 6.83
CA ALA A 343 5.00 -39.78 7.17
C ALA A 343 4.71 -41.28 7.40
N VAL A 344 3.52 -41.62 7.91
CA VAL A 344 3.06 -43.01 8.06
C VAL A 344 2.51 -43.58 6.74
N GLY A 345 2.11 -42.73 5.79
CA GLY A 345 1.54 -43.11 4.49
C GLY A 345 0.01 -43.28 4.49
N ARG A 346 -0.67 -43.09 5.63
CA ARG A 346 -2.13 -43.23 5.77
C ARG A 346 -2.91 -42.09 5.15
N TRP A 347 -2.29 -40.92 4.97
CA TRP A 347 -2.96 -39.74 4.43
C TRP A 347 -3.59 -39.98 3.05
N LYS A 348 -2.96 -40.80 2.20
CA LYS A 348 -3.50 -41.14 0.87
C LYS A 348 -4.87 -41.82 0.94
N ILE A 349 -5.03 -42.75 1.88
CA ILE A 349 -6.27 -43.48 2.09
C ILE A 349 -7.35 -42.53 2.63
N ILE A 350 -6.97 -41.64 3.55
CA ILE A 350 -7.89 -40.63 4.11
C ILE A 350 -8.36 -39.68 3.01
N GLU A 351 -7.46 -39.23 2.14
CA GLU A 351 -7.78 -38.34 1.02
C GLU A 351 -8.74 -39.00 0.03
N GLU A 352 -8.48 -40.23 -0.40
CA GLU A 352 -9.36 -41.00 -1.30
C GLU A 352 -10.76 -41.20 -0.69
N GLU A 353 -10.84 -41.54 0.60
CA GLU A 353 -12.13 -41.73 1.29
C GLU A 353 -12.90 -40.41 1.49
N LEU A 354 -12.21 -39.30 1.75
CA LEU A 354 -12.85 -37.98 1.87
C LEU A 354 -13.38 -37.52 0.51
N GLN A 355 -12.60 -37.67 -0.57
CA GLN A 355 -13.03 -37.34 -1.92
C GLN A 355 -14.23 -38.19 -2.36
N LYS A 356 -14.19 -39.51 -2.11
CA LYS A 356 -15.30 -40.42 -2.44
C LYS A 356 -16.61 -40.05 -1.72
N ARG A 357 -16.53 -39.36 -0.59
CA ARG A 357 -17.68 -38.91 0.21
C ARG A 357 -18.05 -37.45 -0.04
N ASP A 358 -17.42 -36.80 -1.02
CA ASP A 358 -17.58 -35.38 -1.31
C ASP A 358 -17.33 -34.46 -0.08
N LEU A 359 -16.43 -34.91 0.81
CA LEU A 359 -15.98 -34.16 1.98
C LEU A 359 -14.71 -33.36 1.67
N PRO A 360 -14.50 -32.17 2.29
CA PRO A 360 -13.31 -31.38 2.06
C PRO A 360 -12.06 -32.08 2.62
N VAL A 361 -11.05 -32.29 1.77
CA VAL A 361 -9.78 -32.95 2.14
C VAL A 361 -8.98 -32.10 3.12
N THR A 362 -8.96 -30.78 2.92
CA THR A 362 -8.36 -29.83 3.86
C THR A 362 -9.26 -28.61 4.05
N GLY A 363 -9.29 -28.08 5.28
CA GLY A 363 -10.11 -26.93 5.63
C GLY A 363 -11.61 -27.23 5.66
N THR A 364 -12.42 -26.20 5.45
CA THR A 364 -13.90 -26.25 5.53
C THR A 364 -14.59 -26.33 4.15
N GLY A 365 -13.83 -26.47 3.07
CA GLY A 365 -14.37 -26.53 1.70
C GLY A 365 -15.08 -25.23 1.26
N LYS A 366 -16.11 -25.39 0.42
CA LYS A 366 -16.97 -24.29 -0.08
C LYS A 366 -18.06 -23.87 0.92
N TYR A 367 -18.13 -24.49 2.10
CA TYR A 367 -19.20 -24.26 3.05
C TYR A 367 -18.94 -23.00 3.87
N GLY A 368 -19.93 -22.10 3.90
CA GLY A 368 -19.91 -20.91 4.74
C GLY A 368 -20.15 -21.22 6.22
N LYS A 369 -20.04 -20.18 7.06
CA LYS A 369 -20.43 -20.26 8.47
C LYS A 369 -21.95 -20.45 8.59
N ASN A 370 -22.41 -21.06 9.68
CA ASN A 370 -23.84 -21.15 9.99
C ASN A 370 -24.43 -19.73 10.18
N LYS A 371 -25.46 -19.39 9.40
CA LYS A 371 -26.14 -18.07 9.41
C LYS A 371 -27.53 -18.08 10.04
N GLU A 372 -28.06 -19.24 10.45
CA GLU A 372 -29.46 -19.37 10.91
C GLU A 372 -29.77 -18.44 12.08
N ARG A 373 -28.89 -18.42 13.08
CA ARG A 373 -29.06 -17.56 14.26
C ARG A 373 -28.92 -16.08 13.93
N ASP A 374 -28.05 -15.74 12.98
CA ASP A 374 -27.81 -14.35 12.57
C ASP A 374 -29.04 -13.83 11.81
N TRP A 375 -29.66 -14.66 10.97
CA TRP A 375 -30.94 -14.38 10.31
C TRP A 375 -32.10 -14.22 11.31
N LEU A 376 -32.20 -15.10 12.31
CA LEU A 376 -33.24 -15.01 13.33
C LEU A 376 -33.11 -13.78 14.25
N THR A 377 -31.87 -13.32 14.49
CA THR A 377 -31.60 -12.18 15.38
C THR A 377 -31.48 -10.85 14.65
N GLY A 378 -31.55 -10.84 13.31
CA GLY A 378 -31.42 -9.65 12.48
C GLY A 378 -30.06 -8.97 12.58
N LYS A 379 -29.04 -9.65 13.11
CA LYS A 379 -27.67 -9.14 13.18
C LYS A 379 -26.95 -9.61 11.92
N ALA A 380 -27.04 -8.80 10.87
CA ALA A 380 -26.14 -8.88 9.73
C ALA A 380 -24.78 -8.25 10.07
#